data_AF-A0A2R6LR13-F1
#
_entry.id   AF-A0A2R6LR13-F1
#
_cell.length_a   1.000
_cell.length_b   1.000
_cell.length_c   1.000
_cell.angle_alpha   90.00
_cell.angle_beta   90.00
_cell.angle_gamma   90.00
#
_symmetry.space_group_name_H-M   'P 1'
#
loop_
_entity.id
_entity.type
_entity.pdbx_description
1 polymer ?
#
loop_
_entity_poly.entity_id
_entity_poly.type
_entity_poly.pdbx_seq_one_letter_code
_entity_poly.pdbx_strand_id
1 'polypeptide(L)'
;RSDIVGKPLANLLLQKRDDGNATVTVCHSRTDYLTAKTRGADILVAAAGRPEFIDGEMVSEGTTVVDVGVNRVNADTEKGYELVGDVDYGAVEPKADYITPVPGGVGPMTRAMLLYNTVKAAGIQEGIEVELP
;
A
#
# COMPACT_ATOMS: atom_id res chain seq x y z
N ARG A 1 -6.68 9.81 -6.35
CA ARG A 1 -6.27 9.11 -7.58
C ARG A 1 -4.82 9.48 -7.87
N SER A 2 -3.89 8.69 -7.35
CA SER A 2 -2.46 8.98 -7.45
C SER A 2 -1.87 8.33 -8.71
N ASP A 3 -1.02 9.07 -9.41
CA ASP A 3 -0.26 8.57 -10.57
C ASP A 3 0.91 7.68 -10.15
N ILE A 4 1.37 7.80 -8.89
CA ILE A 4 2.56 7.09 -8.39
C ILE A 4 2.24 5.82 -7.59
N VAL A 5 0.99 5.62 -7.17
CA VAL A 5 0.57 4.43 -6.40
C VAL A 5 -0.74 3.86 -6.94
N GLY A 6 -1.86 4.54 -6.73
CA GLY A 6 -3.18 3.93 -6.94
C GLY A 6 -3.47 3.48 -8.38
N LYS A 7 -3.18 4.32 -9.38
CA LYS A 7 -3.39 3.95 -10.80
C LYS A 7 -2.46 2.80 -11.26
N PRO A 8 -1.13 2.89 -11.10
CA PRO A 8 -0.25 1.80 -11.55
C PRO A 8 -0.53 0.50 -10.80
N LEU A 9 -0.82 0.55 -9.49
CA LEU A 9 -1.10 -0.65 -8.71
C LEU A 9 -2.40 -1.34 -9.15
N ALA A 10 -3.46 -0.58 -9.39
CA ALA A 10 -4.70 -1.14 -9.94
C ALA A 10 -4.44 -1.86 -11.27
N ASN A 11 -3.63 -1.26 -12.14
CA ASN A 11 -3.22 -1.84 -13.42
C ASN A 11 -2.31 -3.07 -13.28
N LEU A 12 -1.51 -3.17 -12.21
CA LEU A 12 -0.70 -4.38 -11.95
C LEU A 12 -1.59 -5.53 -11.49
N LEU A 13 -2.48 -5.26 -10.51
CA LEU A 13 -3.35 -6.28 -9.93
C LEU A 13 -4.36 -6.86 -10.93
N LEU A 14 -4.84 -6.07 -11.90
CA LEU A 14 -5.81 -6.54 -12.90
C LEU A 14 -5.20 -7.33 -14.06
N GLN A 15 -3.88 -7.40 -14.19
CA GLN A 15 -3.23 -8.06 -15.33
C GLN A 15 -3.52 -9.56 -15.37
N LYS A 16 -3.71 -10.12 -16.57
CA LYS A 16 -3.92 -11.56 -16.77
C LYS A 16 -2.60 -12.34 -16.61
N ARG A 17 -2.19 -12.59 -15.36
CA ARG A 17 -0.98 -13.29 -14.91
C ARG A 17 -1.23 -13.98 -13.57
N ASP A 18 -0.38 -14.93 -13.18
CA ASP A 18 -0.56 -15.73 -11.96
C ASP A 18 -0.43 -14.90 -10.67
N ASP A 19 0.44 -13.90 -10.68
CA ASP A 19 0.64 -12.87 -9.64
C ASP A 19 -0.30 -11.66 -9.81
N GLY A 20 -1.40 -11.83 -10.54
CA GLY A 20 -2.39 -10.79 -10.84
C GLY A 20 -3.80 -11.39 -10.98
N ASN A 21 -4.55 -10.89 -11.97
CA ASN A 21 -5.89 -11.36 -12.32
C ASN A 21 -6.95 -11.11 -11.22
N ALA A 22 -6.73 -10.09 -10.38
CA ALA A 22 -7.67 -9.69 -9.34
C ALA A 22 -8.86 -8.90 -9.92
N THR A 23 -10.02 -9.00 -9.25
CA THR A 23 -11.12 -8.05 -9.46
C THR A 23 -10.82 -6.78 -8.68
N VAL A 24 -10.50 -5.69 -9.37
CA VAL A 24 -10.01 -4.46 -8.73
C VAL A 24 -11.10 -3.39 -8.65
N THR A 25 -11.38 -2.91 -7.43
CA THR A 25 -12.21 -1.73 -7.18
C THR A 25 -11.35 -0.55 -6.77
N VAL A 26 -11.36 0.54 -7.55
CA VAL A 26 -10.60 1.76 -7.22
C VAL A 26 -11.48 2.78 -6.53
N CYS A 27 -11.18 3.05 -5.25
CA CYS A 27 -11.87 4.07 -4.47
C CYS A 27 -11.11 5.42 -4.48
N HIS A 28 -11.83 6.52 -4.26
CA HIS A 28 -11.27 7.87 -4.16
C HIS A 28 -12.18 8.81 -3.34
N SER A 29 -11.79 10.08 -3.21
CA SER A 29 -12.49 11.13 -2.46
C SER A 29 -13.93 11.46 -2.87
N ARG A 30 -14.47 10.77 -3.87
CA ARG A 30 -15.87 10.92 -4.36
C ARG A 30 -16.55 9.57 -4.48
N THR A 31 -16.01 8.55 -3.84
CA THR A 31 -16.60 7.21 -3.81
C THR A 31 -17.63 7.17 -2.72
N ASP A 32 -18.88 6.98 -3.08
CA ASP A 32 -19.96 6.76 -2.12
C ASP A 32 -19.87 5.35 -1.53
N TYR A 33 -20.34 5.19 -0.30
CA TYR A 33 -20.37 3.91 0.42
C TYR A 33 -18.99 3.24 0.48
N LEU A 34 -17.97 4.01 0.86
CA LEU A 34 -16.58 3.55 0.90
C LEU A 34 -16.42 2.32 1.80
N THR A 35 -16.95 2.36 3.03
CA THR A 35 -16.93 1.26 3.99
C THR A 35 -17.49 -0.04 3.42
N ALA A 36 -18.57 0.03 2.64
CA ALA A 36 -19.14 -1.17 2.01
C ALA A 36 -18.20 -1.78 0.96
N LYS A 37 -17.42 -0.96 0.25
CA LYS A 37 -16.45 -1.41 -0.75
C LYS A 37 -15.20 -1.98 -0.10
N THR A 38 -14.69 -1.33 0.95
CA THR A 38 -13.48 -1.80 1.66
C THR A 38 -13.74 -3.10 2.42
N ARG A 39 -14.93 -3.28 3.01
CA ARG A 39 -15.32 -4.54 3.66
C ARG A 39 -15.45 -5.73 2.70
N GLY A 40 -15.69 -5.47 1.42
CA GLY A 40 -15.76 -6.51 0.40
C GLY A 40 -14.40 -6.93 -0.16
N ALA A 41 -13.30 -6.40 0.36
CA ALA A 41 -11.96 -6.64 -0.17
C ALA A 41 -11.27 -7.81 0.54
N ASP A 42 -10.77 -8.78 -0.24
CA ASP A 42 -9.80 -9.77 0.24
C ASP A 42 -8.43 -9.12 0.50
N ILE A 43 -8.06 -8.16 -0.36
CA ILE A 43 -6.86 -7.33 -0.24
C ILE A 43 -7.26 -5.85 -0.27
N LEU A 44 -6.97 -5.12 0.80
CA LEU A 44 -7.19 -3.69 0.91
C LEU A 44 -5.86 -2.93 0.85
N VAL A 45 -5.67 -2.10 -0.18
CA VAL A 45 -4.51 -1.20 -0.28
C VAL A 45 -4.93 0.22 0.09
N ALA A 46 -4.41 0.72 1.20
CA ALA A 46 -4.63 2.09 1.65
C ALA A 46 -3.57 3.04 1.06
N ALA A 47 -4.01 3.99 0.24
CA ALA A 47 -3.17 4.99 -0.43
C ALA A 47 -3.91 6.33 -0.56
N ALA A 48 -4.60 6.71 0.50
CA ALA A 48 -5.39 7.93 0.62
C ALA A 48 -4.55 9.17 0.99
N GLY A 49 -3.40 8.97 1.66
CA GLY A 49 -2.58 10.06 2.19
C GLY A 49 -3.29 10.83 3.29
N ARG A 50 -3.97 10.12 4.19
CA ARG A 50 -4.67 10.67 5.35
C ARG A 50 -4.42 9.77 6.55
N PRO A 51 -3.88 10.30 7.66
CA PRO A 51 -3.54 9.50 8.82
C PRO A 51 -4.78 8.76 9.35
N GLU A 52 -4.65 7.46 9.58
CA GLU A 52 -5.65 6.63 10.28
C GLU A 52 -7.07 6.73 9.69
N PHE A 53 -7.17 6.94 8.38
CA PHE A 53 -8.44 7.10 7.69
C PHE A 53 -9.20 5.79 7.51
N ILE A 54 -8.50 4.67 7.37
CA ILE A 54 -9.09 3.33 7.33
C ILE A 54 -9.13 2.78 8.75
N ASP A 55 -10.33 2.64 9.30
CA ASP A 55 -10.57 2.11 10.64
C ASP A 55 -10.98 0.63 10.62
N GLY A 56 -11.17 0.06 11.81
CA GLY A 56 -11.61 -1.32 11.98
C GLY A 56 -13.01 -1.61 11.42
N GLU A 57 -13.91 -0.64 11.25
CA GLU A 57 -15.25 -0.90 10.69
C GLU A 57 -15.21 -1.10 9.17
N MET A 58 -14.18 -0.53 8.54
CA MET A 58 -13.91 -0.59 7.11
C MET A 58 -13.25 -1.89 6.65
N VAL A 59 -12.82 -2.75 7.58
CA VAL A 59 -12.09 -3.99 7.30
C VAL A 59 -12.87 -5.21 7.80
N SER A 60 -12.87 -6.28 7.00
CA SER A 60 -13.49 -7.57 7.35
C SER A 60 -12.44 -8.52 7.94
N GLU A 61 -12.89 -9.51 8.70
CA GLU A 61 -12.03 -10.59 9.19
C GLU A 61 -11.35 -11.30 8.01
N GLY A 62 -10.03 -11.55 8.12
CA GLY A 62 -9.23 -12.22 7.10
C GLY A 62 -8.73 -11.32 5.96
N THR A 63 -9.04 -10.03 5.96
CA THR A 63 -8.54 -9.11 4.91
C THR A 63 -7.02 -8.93 5.04
N THR A 64 -6.29 -9.00 3.92
CA THR A 64 -4.89 -8.56 3.84
C THR A 64 -4.82 -7.06 3.60
N VAL A 65 -4.11 -6.32 4.45
CA VAL A 65 -4.06 -4.86 4.43
C VAL A 65 -2.65 -4.37 4.09
N VAL A 66 -2.54 -3.57 3.01
CA VAL A 66 -1.30 -2.91 2.59
C VAL A 66 -1.44 -1.41 2.79
N ASP A 67 -0.78 -0.89 3.81
CA ASP A 67 -0.72 0.53 4.12
C ASP A 67 0.46 1.21 3.43
N VAL A 68 0.14 1.95 2.36
CA VAL A 68 1.10 2.72 1.58
C VAL A 68 1.25 4.14 2.13
N GLY A 69 0.31 4.59 2.96
CA GLY A 69 0.29 5.92 3.54
C GLY A 69 1.50 6.16 4.44
N VAL A 70 2.09 7.35 4.35
CA VAL A 70 3.09 7.80 5.30
C VAL A 70 2.79 9.25 5.65
N ASN A 71 2.18 9.43 6.81
CA ASN A 71 1.70 10.70 7.32
C ASN A 71 2.55 11.11 8.53
N ARG A 72 2.84 12.40 8.66
CA ARG A 72 3.48 12.95 9.87
C ARG A 72 2.42 13.54 10.77
N VAL A 73 2.36 13.07 12.01
CA VAL A 73 1.47 13.62 13.04
C VAL A 73 2.32 14.17 14.18
N ASN A 74 1.88 15.29 14.75
CA ASN A 74 2.62 15.93 15.84
C ASN A 74 2.64 15.00 17.05
N ALA A 75 3.81 14.79 17.63
CA ALA A 75 4.00 13.92 18.77
C ALA A 75 5.08 14.49 19.70
N ASP A 76 4.99 14.18 20.98
CA ASP A 76 5.98 14.56 21.98
C ASP A 76 7.19 13.63 21.92
N THR A 77 7.92 13.70 20.81
CA THR A 77 9.17 12.96 20.55
C THR A 77 10.30 13.96 20.29
N GLU A 78 11.57 13.50 20.34
CA GLU A 78 12.72 14.36 20.00
C GLU A 78 12.61 15.01 18.60
N LYS A 79 11.86 14.39 17.69
CA LYS A 79 11.65 14.89 16.32
C LYS A 79 10.42 15.83 16.21
N GLY A 80 9.59 15.90 17.24
CA GLY A 80 8.32 16.66 17.25
C GLY A 80 7.18 16.03 16.44
N TYR A 81 7.39 14.83 15.90
CA TYR A 81 6.40 14.10 15.13
C TYR A 81 6.65 12.59 15.17
N GLU A 82 5.61 11.82 14.83
CA GLU A 82 5.70 10.40 14.52
C GLU A 82 5.17 10.13 13.11
N LEU A 83 5.51 8.96 12.58
CA LEU A 83 5.04 8.50 11.27
C LEU A 83 3.92 7.49 11.49
N VAL A 84 2.76 7.79 10.93
CA VAL A 84 1.59 6.90 10.94
C VAL A 84 1.13 6.64 9.51
N GLY A 85 0.46 5.51 9.34
CA GLY A 85 -0.07 5.08 8.06
C GLY A 85 -1.40 5.73 7.71
N ASP A 86 -2.03 5.27 6.63
CA ASP A 86 -3.42 5.60 6.32
C ASP A 86 -4.42 4.74 7.11
N VAL A 87 -3.94 3.69 7.77
CA VAL A 87 -4.75 2.71 8.51
C VAL A 87 -4.55 2.92 10.02
N ASP A 88 -5.65 2.87 10.78
CA ASP A 88 -5.59 2.69 12.23
C ASP A 88 -5.13 1.26 12.51
N TYR A 89 -3.81 1.10 12.70
CA TYR A 89 -3.17 -0.20 12.85
C TYR A 89 -3.76 -0.98 14.04
N GLY A 90 -4.02 -0.31 15.17
CA GLY A 90 -4.51 -0.97 16.38
C GLY A 90 -5.94 -1.48 16.24
N ALA A 91 -6.80 -0.75 15.52
CA ALA A 91 -8.18 -1.19 15.27
C ALA A 91 -8.28 -2.28 14.19
N VAL A 92 -7.33 -2.34 13.26
CA VAL A 92 -7.37 -3.23 12.08
C VAL A 92 -6.56 -4.51 12.26
N GLU A 93 -5.42 -4.46 12.96
CA GLU A 93 -4.56 -5.63 13.18
C GLU A 93 -5.31 -6.86 13.71
N PRO A 94 -6.24 -6.77 14.69
CA PRO A 94 -6.92 -7.94 15.21
C PRO A 94 -7.83 -8.66 14.21
N LYS A 95 -8.17 -8.01 13.08
CA LYS A 95 -9.08 -8.53 12.04
C LYS A 95 -8.34 -8.99 10.79
N ALA A 96 -7.18 -8.40 10.52
CA ALA A 96 -6.45 -8.63 9.29
C ALA A 96 -5.59 -9.90 9.40
N ASP A 97 -5.58 -10.74 8.35
CA ASP A 97 -4.66 -11.88 8.29
C ASP A 97 -3.20 -11.39 8.19
N TYR A 98 -3.00 -10.29 7.47
CA TYR A 98 -1.73 -9.61 7.31
C TYR A 98 -1.95 -8.10 7.24
N ILE A 99 -1.08 -7.33 7.88
CA ILE A 99 -1.08 -5.87 7.82
C ILE A 99 0.36 -5.35 7.74
N THR A 100 0.63 -4.43 6.83
CA THR A 100 1.95 -3.79 6.76
C THR A 100 2.04 -2.64 7.77
N PRO A 101 3.08 -2.58 8.63
CA PRO A 101 3.22 -1.50 9.59
C PRO A 101 3.68 -0.20 8.94
N VAL A 102 3.35 0.93 9.56
CA VAL A 102 3.94 2.23 9.24
C VAL A 102 4.48 2.84 10.54
N PRO A 103 5.79 3.13 10.63
CA PRO A 103 6.84 2.89 9.62
C PRO A 103 7.22 1.40 9.49
N GLY A 104 7.89 1.05 8.39
CA GLY A 104 8.55 -0.26 8.23
C GLY A 104 7.99 -1.17 7.14
N GLY A 105 6.79 -0.89 6.62
CA GLY A 105 6.14 -1.66 5.56
C GLY A 105 6.57 -1.25 4.15
N VAL A 106 5.72 -0.47 3.46
CA VAL A 106 5.89 -0.17 2.03
C VAL A 106 7.08 0.75 1.73
N GLY A 107 7.41 1.66 2.65
CA GLY A 107 8.48 2.67 2.44
C GLY A 107 9.85 2.07 2.06
N PRO A 108 10.39 1.09 2.83
CA PRO A 108 11.60 0.36 2.45
C PRO A 108 11.51 -0.32 1.08
N MET A 109 10.37 -0.94 0.75
CA MET A 109 10.16 -1.63 -0.54
C MET A 109 10.21 -0.66 -1.72
N THR A 110 9.66 0.55 -1.59
CA THR A 110 9.74 1.57 -2.65
C THR A 110 11.20 1.91 -3.00
N ARG A 111 12.08 2.03 -1.99
CA ARG A 111 13.51 2.27 -2.23
C ARG A 111 14.20 1.04 -2.84
N ALA A 112 13.88 -0.15 -2.35
CA ALA A 112 14.41 -1.38 -2.90
C ALA A 112 14.05 -1.52 -4.39
N MET A 113 12.79 -1.29 -4.75
CA MET A 113 12.32 -1.38 -6.14
C MET A 113 12.90 -0.30 -7.04
N LEU A 114 13.19 0.89 -6.52
CA LEU A 114 13.95 1.90 -7.26
C LEU A 114 15.34 1.37 -7.62
N LEU A 115 16.08 0.83 -6.64
CA LEU A 115 17.42 0.28 -6.87
C LEU A 115 17.39 -0.94 -7.78
N TYR A 116 16.43 -1.85 -7.59
CA TYR A 116 16.18 -2.98 -8.48
C TYR A 116 16.05 -2.52 -9.93
N ASN A 117 15.17 -1.54 -10.18
CA ASN A 117 14.93 -1.03 -11.52
C ASN A 117 16.16 -0.32 -12.11
N THR A 118 16.91 0.41 -11.28
CA THR A 118 18.17 1.06 -11.70
C THR A 118 19.21 0.04 -12.14
N VAL A 119 19.41 -1.03 -11.34
CA VAL A 119 20.38 -2.09 -11.66
C VAL A 119 19.95 -2.85 -12.91
N LYS A 120 18.65 -3.19 -13.02
CA LYS A 120 18.09 -3.81 -14.23
C LYS A 120 18.34 -2.96 -15.47
N ALA A 121 18.10 -1.65 -15.39
CA ALA A 121 18.30 -0.74 -16.51
C ALA A 121 19.78 -0.65 -16.94
N ALA A 122 20.71 -0.60 -15.99
CA ALA A 122 22.14 -0.61 -16.27
C ALA A 122 22.57 -1.91 -16.96
N GLY A 123 22.08 -3.07 -16.50
CA GLY A 123 22.33 -4.36 -17.15
C GLY A 123 21.87 -4.38 -18.61
N ILE A 124 20.65 -3.91 -18.87
CA ILE A 124 20.11 -3.80 -20.24
C ILE A 124 20.97 -2.89 -21.12
N GLN A 125 21.41 -1.75 -20.60
CA GLN A 125 22.21 -0.77 -21.36
C GLN A 125 23.59 -1.30 -21.74
N GLU A 126 24.23 -2.06 -20.84
CA GLU A 126 25.56 -2.63 -21.06
C GLU A 126 25.53 -4.03 -21.71
N GLY A 127 24.33 -4.58 -21.96
CA GLY A 127 24.17 -5.95 -22.48
C GLY A 127 24.63 -7.03 -21.50
N ILE A 128 24.61 -6.73 -20.20
CA ILE A 128 24.99 -7.63 -19.12
C ILE A 128 23.71 -8.21 -18.52
N GLU A 129 23.62 -9.54 -18.48
CA GLU A 129 22.55 -10.21 -17.76
C GLU A 129 22.75 -10.01 -16.25
N VAL A 130 21.73 -9.44 -15.59
CA VAL A 130 21.74 -9.22 -14.15
C VAL A 130 20.60 -10.02 -13.54
N GLU A 131 20.96 -11.03 -12.73
CA GLU A 131 20.02 -11.73 -11.88
C GLU A 131 19.69 -10.86 -10.67
N LEU A 132 18.41 -10.55 -10.50
CA LEU A 132 17.89 -9.84 -9.35
C LEU A 132 16.98 -10.79 -8.56
N PRO A 133 16.95 -10.68 -7.23
CA PRO A 133 16.10 -11.50 -6.37
C PRO A 133 14.61 -11.26 -6.61
#